data_AF-D1KBZ0-F1
#
_entry.id   AF-D1KBZ0-F1
#
_cell.length_a   1.000
_cell.length_b   1.000
_cell.length_c   1.000
_cell.angle_alpha   90.00
_cell.angle_beta   90.00
_cell.angle_gamma   90.00
#
_symmetry.space_group_name_H-M   'P 1'
#
loop_
_entity.id
_entity.type
_entity.pdbx_description
1 polymer ?
#
loop_
_entity_poly.entity_id
_entity_poly.type
_entity_poly.pdbx_seq_one_letter_code
_entity_poly.pdbx_strand_id
1 'polypeptide(L)'
;MVIFYYLVFVVFITVVFAKANRLLPVFAFLFSLATLHLLTTLGLNLIIVWVVGVLLLLFNLVLFIPFFRFLFIKPMIAKLVGQSKSLISDSEKIAMECGDTHWEKQLFTNQLKWDELLAVKSEPLSDEEWIFIKHKVSALCATFNKFGLSDKTLTQIKSEGFWALNIPKQYAGLEFSAKAHAKILTLLSSCDVSLAGNG
;
A
#
# COMPACT_ATOMS: atom_id res chain seq x y z
N MET A 1 21.09 15.96 -41.67
CA MET A 1 19.86 16.36 -40.95
C MET A 1 19.16 15.20 -40.25
N VAL A 2 18.92 14.05 -40.91
CA VAL A 2 18.21 12.88 -40.33
C VAL A 2 18.84 12.34 -39.03
N ILE A 3 20.18 12.28 -38.96
CA ILE A 3 20.93 11.79 -37.78
C ILE A 3 20.71 12.68 -36.55
N PHE A 4 20.57 13.99 -36.74
CA PHE A 4 20.34 14.94 -35.65
C PHE A 4 18.93 14.80 -35.06
N TYR A 5 17.92 14.65 -35.91
CA TYR A 5 16.54 14.39 -35.46
C TYR A 5 16.41 13.05 -34.74
N TYR A 6 17.15 12.03 -35.19
CA TYR A 6 17.19 10.74 -34.52
C TYR A 6 17.81 10.83 -33.11
N LEU A 7 18.91 11.57 -32.96
CA LEU A 7 19.54 11.80 -31.66
C LEU A 7 18.62 12.53 -30.68
N VAL A 8 17.94 13.59 -31.14
CA VAL A 8 16.99 14.35 -30.33
C VAL A 8 15.79 13.49 -29.93
N PHE A 9 15.27 12.66 -30.83
CA PHE A 9 14.17 11.72 -30.56
C PHE A 9 14.56 10.66 -29.52
N VAL A 10 15.76 10.08 -29.62
CA VAL A 10 16.27 9.09 -28.65
C VAL A 10 16.47 9.71 -27.27
N VAL A 11 17.07 10.90 -27.19
CA VAL A 11 17.30 11.60 -25.92
C VAL A 11 15.99 12.01 -25.27
N PHE A 12 15.06 12.59 -26.04
CA PHE A 12 13.76 13.04 -25.54
C PHE A 12 12.94 11.86 -24.99
N ILE A 13 12.92 10.74 -25.71
CA ILE A 13 12.15 9.57 -25.28
C ILE A 13 12.82 8.84 -24.11
N THR A 14 14.15 8.79 -24.05
CA THR A 14 14.87 8.22 -22.90
C THR A 14 14.53 8.97 -21.60
N VAL A 15 14.45 10.30 -21.65
CA VAL A 15 14.11 11.15 -20.49
C VAL A 15 12.65 10.98 -20.06
N VAL A 16 11.72 10.91 -21.01
CA VAL A 16 10.29 10.76 -20.71
C VAL A 16 9.96 9.36 -20.15
N PHE A 17 10.68 8.31 -20.59
CA PHE A 17 10.34 6.92 -20.26
C PHE A 17 11.06 6.36 -19.02
N ALA A 18 12.07 7.05 -18.48
CA ALA A 18 12.65 6.77 -17.17
C ALA A 18 11.62 6.75 -16.02
N LYS A 19 10.41 7.28 -16.26
CA LYS A 19 9.31 7.36 -15.29
C LYS A 19 8.23 6.27 -15.43
N ALA A 20 8.18 5.51 -16.53
CA ALA A 20 7.02 4.66 -16.86
C ALA A 20 7.38 3.19 -17.24
N ASN A 21 7.45 2.32 -16.23
CA ASN A 21 7.84 0.90 -16.32
C ASN A 21 6.94 0.00 -17.21
N ARG A 22 5.76 0.46 -17.65
CA ARG A 22 4.79 -0.35 -18.42
C ARG A 22 4.95 -0.27 -19.95
N LEU A 23 5.61 0.75 -20.48
CA LEU A 23 5.71 0.99 -21.93
C LEU A 23 7.08 0.63 -22.53
N LEU A 24 7.98 0.07 -21.71
CA LEU A 24 9.34 -0.31 -22.09
C LEU A 24 9.44 -1.26 -23.30
N PRO A 25 8.60 -2.31 -23.46
CA PRO A 25 8.67 -3.18 -24.64
C PRO A 25 8.19 -2.49 -25.92
N VAL A 26 7.21 -1.59 -25.82
CA VAL A 26 6.71 -0.81 -26.96
C VAL A 26 7.81 0.15 -27.46
N PHE A 27 8.55 0.77 -26.54
CA PHE A 27 9.68 1.63 -26.89
C PHE A 27 10.81 0.85 -27.58
N ALA A 28 11.22 -0.30 -27.04
CA ALA A 28 12.27 -1.12 -27.64
C ALA A 28 11.91 -1.58 -29.06
N PHE A 29 10.63 -1.85 -29.31
CA PHE A 29 10.12 -2.21 -30.62
C PHE A 29 10.18 -1.03 -31.61
N LEU A 30 9.69 0.14 -31.21
CA LEU A 30 9.73 1.35 -32.04
C LEU A 30 11.17 1.81 -32.35
N PHE A 31 12.07 1.69 -31.37
CA PHE A 31 13.50 1.98 -31.55
C PHE A 31 14.16 1.01 -32.55
N SER A 32 13.84 -0.28 -32.47
CA SER A 32 14.31 -1.29 -33.43
C SER A 32 13.81 -1.03 -34.85
N LEU A 33 12.57 -0.56 -35.00
CA LEU A 33 12.02 -0.21 -36.31
C LEU A 33 12.72 1.02 -36.91
N ALA A 34 12.94 2.05 -36.08
CA ALA A 34 13.58 3.30 -36.50
C ALA A 34 15.08 3.11 -36.83
N THR A 35 15.80 2.27 -36.08
CA THR A 35 17.20 1.89 -36.39
C THR A 35 17.30 1.16 -37.72
N LEU A 36 16.43 0.17 -37.97
CA LEU A 36 16.41 -0.57 -39.24
C LEU A 36 16.09 0.34 -40.43
N HIS A 37 15.11 1.24 -40.29
CA HIS A 37 14.79 2.22 -41.33
C HIS A 37 15.96 3.18 -41.60
N LEU A 38 16.67 3.62 -40.55
CA LEU A 38 17.85 4.46 -40.73
C LEU A 38 18.95 3.71 -41.50
N LEU A 39 19.21 2.45 -41.13
CA LEU A 39 20.24 1.62 -41.73
C LEU A 39 20.00 1.36 -43.22
N THR A 40 18.73 1.19 -43.64
CA THR A 40 18.36 1.04 -45.05
C THR A 40 18.48 2.35 -45.82
N THR A 41 18.12 3.49 -45.22
CA THR A 41 18.25 4.81 -45.88
C THR A 41 19.70 5.26 -46.07
N LEU A 42 20.64 4.77 -45.25
CA LEU A 42 22.08 5.00 -45.40
C LEU A 42 22.72 4.10 -46.47
N GLY A 43 21.97 3.18 -47.08
CA GLY A 43 22.47 2.32 -48.16
C GLY A 43 23.51 1.28 -47.70
N LEU A 44 23.47 0.89 -46.42
CA LEU A 44 24.41 -0.09 -45.87
C LEU A 44 24.16 -1.50 -46.44
N ASN A 45 25.22 -2.31 -46.46
CA ASN A 45 25.16 -3.68 -46.96
C ASN A 45 24.05 -4.49 -46.26
N LEU A 46 23.24 -5.21 -47.05
CA LEU A 46 22.11 -6.00 -46.56
C LEU A 46 22.50 -6.96 -45.43
N ILE A 47 23.67 -7.59 -45.50
CA ILE A 47 24.15 -8.53 -44.47
C ILE A 47 24.25 -7.84 -43.10
N ILE A 48 24.70 -6.59 -43.05
CA ILE A 48 24.83 -5.81 -41.81
C ILE A 48 23.44 -5.50 -41.25
N VAL A 49 22.49 -5.17 -42.14
CA VAL A 49 21.09 -4.91 -41.75
C VAL A 49 20.43 -6.15 -41.15
N TRP A 50 20.65 -7.33 -41.75
CA TRP A 50 20.12 -8.59 -41.24
C TRP A 50 20.73 -8.99 -39.90
N VAL A 51 22.05 -8.86 -39.75
CA VAL A 51 22.74 -9.19 -38.48
C VAL A 51 22.27 -8.29 -37.34
N VAL A 52 22.19 -6.97 -37.58
CA VAL A 52 21.71 -6.01 -36.59
C VAL A 52 20.22 -6.22 -36.29
N GLY A 53 19.41 -6.54 -37.31
CA GLY A 53 17.98 -6.84 -37.15
C GLY A 53 17.73 -8.07 -36.29
N VAL A 54 18.47 -9.17 -36.51
CA VAL A 54 18.35 -10.38 -35.70
C VAL A 54 18.75 -10.13 -34.25
N LEU A 55 19.82 -9.35 -34.02
CA LEU A 55 20.27 -9.02 -32.68
C LEU A 55 19.22 -8.17 -31.92
N LEU A 56 18.61 -7.19 -32.59
CA LEU A 56 17.56 -6.36 -32.01
C LEU A 56 16.26 -7.14 -31.76
N LEU A 57 15.93 -8.11 -32.61
CA LEU A 57 14.78 -8.99 -32.42
C LEU A 57 14.97 -9.87 -31.17
N LEU A 58 16.14 -10.48 -31.01
CA LEU A 58 16.47 -11.26 -29.81
C LEU A 58 16.41 -10.40 -28.54
N PHE A 59 16.92 -9.16 -28.60
CA PHE A 59 16.86 -8.23 -27.48
C PHE A 59 15.41 -7.85 -27.10
N ASN A 60 14.56 -7.60 -28.10
CA ASN A 60 13.13 -7.32 -27.88
C ASN A 60 12.39 -8.52 -27.29
N LEU A 61 12.70 -9.74 -27.74
CA LEU A 61 12.09 -10.97 -27.24
C LEU A 61 12.37 -11.17 -25.74
N VAL A 62 13.62 -10.93 -25.32
CA VAL A 62 14.02 -11.01 -23.90
C VAL A 62 13.29 -9.96 -23.05
N LEU A 63 13.05 -8.75 -23.59
CA LEU A 63 12.32 -7.69 -22.90
C LEU A 63 10.80 -7.90 -22.84
N PHE A 64 10.22 -8.56 -23.85
CA PHE A 64 8.77 -8.80 -23.91
C PHE A 64 8.33 -9.89 -22.93
N ILE A 65 9.20 -10.86 -22.63
CA ILE A 65 8.90 -11.94 -21.69
C ILE A 65 8.98 -11.38 -20.25
N PRO A 66 7.86 -11.30 -19.51
CA PRO A 66 7.84 -10.72 -18.17
C PRO A 66 8.78 -11.45 -17.20
N PHE A 67 8.94 -12.76 -17.35
CA PHE A 67 9.80 -13.61 -16.51
C PHE A 67 11.28 -13.13 -16.47
N PHE A 68 11.88 -12.82 -17.62
CA PHE A 68 13.26 -12.32 -17.69
C PHE A 68 13.39 -10.90 -17.13
N ARG A 69 12.37 -10.06 -17.32
CA ARG A 69 12.32 -8.70 -16.75
C ARG A 69 12.33 -8.71 -15.22
N PHE A 70 11.62 -9.65 -14.60
CA PHE A 70 11.62 -9.76 -13.14
C PHE A 70 12.95 -10.28 -12.58
N LEU A 71 13.67 -11.15 -13.30
CA LEU A 71 14.91 -11.77 -12.81
C LEU A 71 16.16 -10.90 -13.01
N PHE A 72 16.31 -10.22 -14.16
CA PHE A 72 17.53 -9.46 -14.47
C PHE A 72 17.42 -7.96 -14.15
N ILE A 73 16.26 -7.35 -14.42
CA ILE A 73 16.12 -5.89 -14.36
C ILE A 73 15.87 -5.42 -12.92
N LYS A 74 15.08 -6.16 -12.13
CA LYS A 74 14.78 -5.77 -10.74
C LYS A 74 16.00 -5.71 -9.81
N PRO A 75 16.91 -6.71 -9.74
CA PRO A 75 18.03 -6.64 -8.81
C PRO A 75 19.10 -5.63 -9.25
N MET A 76 19.24 -5.38 -10.56
CA MET A 76 20.21 -4.40 -11.08
C MET A 76 19.72 -2.97 -10.87
N ILE A 77 18.43 -2.70 -11.10
CA ILE A 77 17.82 -1.39 -10.79
C ILE A 77 17.77 -1.16 -9.27
N ALA A 78 17.48 -2.18 -8.46
CA ALA A 78 17.49 -2.04 -6.99
C ALA A 78 18.89 -1.71 -6.41
N LYS A 79 19.96 -2.05 -7.13
CA LYS A 79 21.34 -1.66 -6.76
C LYS A 79 21.70 -0.24 -7.22
N LEU A 80 21.15 0.23 -8.34
CA LEU A 80 21.41 1.55 -8.94
C LEU A 80 20.50 2.65 -8.37
N VAL A 81 19.22 2.35 -8.21
CA VAL A 81 18.27 3.10 -7.40
C VAL A 81 18.54 2.68 -5.96
N GLY A 82 19.67 3.13 -5.44
CA GLY A 82 19.98 2.97 -4.03
C GLY A 82 18.76 3.38 -3.23
N GLN A 83 18.27 2.44 -2.42
CA GLN A 83 17.48 2.70 -1.23
C GLN A 83 16.73 4.03 -1.28
N SER A 84 15.60 4.07 -1.98
CA SER A 84 14.56 5.03 -1.62
C SER A 84 14.00 4.60 -0.27
N LYS A 85 14.85 4.70 0.77
CA LYS A 85 14.35 4.94 2.11
C LYS A 85 13.64 6.27 1.95
N SER A 86 12.32 6.25 2.05
CA SER A 86 11.60 7.47 2.42
C SER A 86 12.40 8.09 3.56
N LEU A 87 12.81 9.35 3.42
CA LEU A 87 13.41 10.10 4.51
C LEU A 87 12.28 10.32 5.52
N ILE A 88 12.06 9.32 6.39
CA ILE A 88 11.11 9.41 7.48
C ILE A 88 11.58 10.56 8.35
N SER A 89 10.73 11.58 8.49
CA SER A 89 10.98 12.73 9.36
C SER A 89 11.12 12.25 10.81
N ASP A 90 11.89 12.94 11.65
CA ASP A 90 12.02 12.59 13.07
C ASP A 90 10.67 12.51 13.77
N SER A 91 9.70 13.36 13.37
CA SER A 91 8.33 13.30 13.85
C SER A 91 7.57 12.04 13.41
N GLU A 92 7.79 11.59 12.18
CA GLU A 92 7.15 10.41 11.58
C GLU A 92 7.75 9.13 12.15
N LYS A 93 9.05 9.15 12.50
CA LYS A 93 9.71 8.09 13.24
C LYS A 93 9.16 7.93 14.64
N ILE A 94 8.95 9.04 15.36
CA ILE A 94 8.35 9.02 16.70
C ILE A 94 6.90 8.51 16.62
N ALA A 95 6.12 8.94 15.62
CA ALA A 95 4.76 8.43 15.41
C ALA A 95 4.72 6.91 15.17
N MET A 96 5.68 6.38 14.41
CA MET A 96 5.84 4.93 14.20
C MET A 96 6.34 4.17 15.43
N GLU A 97 7.22 4.77 16.24
CA GLU A 97 7.77 4.14 17.44
C GLU A 97 6.82 4.21 18.65
N CYS A 98 5.88 5.15 18.65
CA CYS A 98 4.84 5.27 19.68
C CYS A 98 3.65 4.32 19.50
N GLY A 99 3.59 3.52 18.42
CA GLY A 99 2.51 2.57 18.16
C GLY A 99 2.99 1.11 18.12
N ASP A 100 2.08 0.18 18.43
CA ASP A 100 2.29 -1.28 18.31
C ASP A 100 2.38 -1.79 16.85
N THR A 101 2.59 -0.90 15.86
CA THR A 101 2.53 -1.24 14.44
C THR A 101 3.87 -1.78 13.92
N HIS A 102 4.30 -2.89 14.52
CA HIS A 102 5.53 -3.61 14.18
C HIS A 102 5.64 -3.92 12.67
N TRP A 103 4.52 -4.25 12.03
CA TRP A 103 4.48 -4.61 10.61
C TRP A 103 4.61 -3.42 9.65
N GLU A 104 4.13 -2.23 10.04
CA GLU A 104 4.24 -1.00 9.24
C GLU A 104 5.71 -0.59 9.13
N LYS A 105 6.45 -0.69 10.23
CA LYS A 105 7.90 -0.49 10.25
C LYS A 105 8.62 -1.45 9.31
N GLN A 106 8.24 -2.73 9.29
CA GLN A 106 8.83 -3.72 8.39
C GLN A 106 8.52 -3.42 6.92
N LEU A 107 7.32 -2.91 6.62
CA LEU A 107 6.92 -2.51 5.27
C LEU A 107 7.79 -1.35 4.75
N PHE A 108 7.95 -0.29 5.53
CA PHE A 108 8.71 0.91 5.11
C PHE A 108 10.22 0.70 5.09
N THR A 109 10.73 -0.29 5.82
CA THR A 109 12.16 -0.67 5.81
C THR A 109 12.48 -1.76 4.79
N ASN A 110 11.49 -2.24 4.02
CA ASN A 110 11.62 -3.35 3.08
C ASN A 110 12.14 -4.64 3.74
N GLN A 111 11.75 -4.87 5.01
CA GLN A 111 12.10 -6.04 5.82
C GLN A 111 10.85 -6.82 6.25
N LEU A 112 9.86 -6.93 5.35
CA LEU A 112 8.58 -7.56 5.64
C LEU A 112 8.72 -9.07 5.84
N LYS A 113 8.38 -9.56 7.03
CA LYS A 113 8.36 -10.98 7.35
C LYS A 113 6.94 -11.51 7.29
N TRP A 114 6.62 -12.21 6.20
CA TRP A 114 5.29 -12.76 5.96
C TRP A 114 4.85 -13.78 7.00
N ASP A 115 5.78 -14.56 7.56
CA ASP A 115 5.46 -15.57 8.57
C ASP A 115 4.93 -14.95 9.86
N GLU A 116 5.47 -13.79 10.28
CA GLU A 116 5.02 -13.07 11.47
C GLU A 116 3.62 -12.47 11.27
N LEU A 117 3.32 -11.97 10.06
CA LEU A 117 2.00 -11.45 9.70
C LEU A 117 0.92 -12.54 9.68
N LEU A 118 1.25 -13.71 9.12
CA LEU A 118 0.33 -14.84 9.03
C LEU A 118 0.13 -15.53 10.38
N ALA A 119 1.10 -15.40 11.29
CA ALA A 119 1.02 -15.92 12.66
C ALA A 119 0.15 -15.06 13.59
N VAL A 120 -0.33 -13.88 13.17
CA VAL A 120 -1.21 -13.04 13.97
C VAL A 120 -2.54 -13.77 14.21
N LYS A 121 -2.67 -14.35 15.41
CA LYS A 121 -3.86 -15.08 15.83
C LYS A 121 -4.91 -14.09 16.33
N SER A 122 -6.06 -14.03 15.66
CA SER A 122 -7.21 -13.30 16.19
C SER A 122 -7.85 -14.12 17.31
N GLU A 123 -7.78 -13.62 18.54
CA GLU A 123 -8.51 -14.24 19.64
C GLU A 123 -10.03 -14.02 19.47
N PRO A 124 -10.86 -15.02 19.78
CA PRO A 124 -12.31 -14.86 19.79
C PRO A 124 -12.72 -13.89 20.92
N LEU A 125 -13.87 -13.25 20.76
CA LEU A 125 -14.45 -12.43 21.82
C LEU A 125 -14.82 -13.31 23.01
N SER A 126 -14.57 -12.82 24.23
CA SER A 126 -15.05 -13.45 25.46
C SER A 126 -16.57 -13.37 25.56
N ASP A 127 -17.18 -14.29 26.31
CA ASP A 127 -18.63 -14.30 26.55
C ASP A 127 -19.12 -12.98 27.17
N GLU A 128 -18.33 -12.39 28.08
CA GLU A 128 -18.63 -11.09 28.71
C GLU A 128 -18.70 -9.96 27.67
N GLU A 129 -17.74 -9.93 26.73
CA GLU A 129 -17.69 -8.93 25.65
C GLU A 129 -18.86 -9.12 24.68
N TRP A 130 -19.22 -10.37 24.40
CA TRP A 130 -20.32 -10.70 23.50
C TRP A 130 -21.68 -10.29 24.09
N ILE A 131 -21.88 -10.55 25.38
CA ILE A 131 -23.07 -10.13 26.11
C ILE A 131 -23.16 -8.61 26.17
N PHE A 132 -22.05 -7.92 26.45
CA PHE A 132 -21.99 -6.46 26.45
C PHE A 132 -22.41 -5.89 25.09
N ILE A 133 -21.84 -6.41 24.00
CA ILE A 133 -22.17 -5.98 22.64
C ILE A 133 -23.65 -6.22 22.35
N LYS A 134 -24.20 -7.39 22.68
CA LYS A 134 -25.58 -7.73 22.31
C LYS A 134 -26.60 -6.90 23.08
N HIS A 135 -26.39 -6.67 24.37
CA HIS A 135 -27.37 -6.03 25.24
C HIS A 135 -27.15 -4.53 25.36
N LYS A 136 -25.95 -4.11 25.78
CA LYS A 136 -25.66 -2.71 26.13
C LYS A 136 -25.54 -1.82 24.91
N VAL A 137 -24.80 -2.24 23.87
CA VAL A 137 -24.67 -1.45 22.63
C VAL A 137 -26.03 -1.25 21.95
N SER A 138 -26.82 -2.31 21.84
CA SER A 138 -28.17 -2.24 21.25
C SER A 138 -29.10 -1.32 22.05
N ALA A 139 -29.08 -1.40 23.39
CA ALA A 139 -29.86 -0.53 24.26
C ALA A 139 -29.44 0.94 24.13
N LEU A 140 -28.14 1.22 24.06
CA LEU A 140 -27.62 2.57 23.88
C LEU A 140 -28.06 3.16 22.53
N CYS A 141 -27.96 2.39 21.44
CA CYS A 141 -28.44 2.83 20.13
C CYS A 141 -29.94 3.13 20.14
N ALA A 142 -30.76 2.33 20.82
CA ALA A 142 -32.20 2.57 20.94
C ALA A 142 -32.52 3.85 21.72
N THR A 143 -31.80 4.11 22.83
CA THR A 143 -31.94 5.35 23.59
C THR A 143 -31.51 6.56 22.77
N PHE A 144 -30.35 6.47 22.10
CA PHE A 144 -29.85 7.55 21.27
C PHE A 144 -30.79 7.87 20.11
N ASN A 145 -31.31 6.86 19.41
CA ASN A 145 -32.27 7.07 18.33
C ASN A 145 -33.56 7.79 18.80
N LYS A 146 -33.95 7.61 20.08
CA LYS A 146 -35.15 8.23 20.63
C LYS A 146 -34.92 9.62 21.23
N PHE A 147 -33.76 9.86 21.83
CA PHE A 147 -33.51 11.06 22.64
C PHE A 147 -32.30 11.88 22.16
N GLY A 148 -31.58 11.42 21.13
CA GLY A 148 -30.33 12.02 20.65
C GLY A 148 -29.24 12.03 21.71
N LEU A 149 -28.30 12.96 21.56
CA LEU A 149 -27.28 13.28 22.56
C LEU A 149 -27.90 14.12 23.69
N SER A 150 -28.65 13.46 24.58
CA SER A 150 -29.27 14.05 25.77
C SER A 150 -28.59 13.59 27.05
N ASP A 151 -28.90 14.23 28.18
CA ASP A 151 -28.43 13.83 29.52
C ASP A 151 -28.74 12.36 29.82
N LYS A 152 -29.87 11.85 29.31
CA LYS A 152 -30.24 10.44 29.49
C LYS A 152 -29.26 9.50 28.80
N THR A 153 -28.91 9.81 27.55
CA THR A 153 -27.90 9.06 26.79
C THR A 153 -26.53 9.17 27.48
N LEU A 154 -26.12 10.37 27.89
CA LEU A 154 -24.83 10.58 28.56
C LEU A 154 -24.74 9.83 29.90
N THR A 155 -25.84 9.83 30.67
CA THR A 155 -25.94 9.07 31.92
C THR A 155 -25.84 7.57 31.65
N GLN A 156 -26.45 7.07 30.59
CA GLN A 156 -26.37 5.67 30.18
C GLN A 156 -24.95 5.28 29.77
N ILE A 157 -24.26 6.12 28.99
CA ILE A 157 -22.87 5.90 28.58
C ILE A 157 -21.96 5.77 29.81
N LYS A 158 -22.12 6.68 30.77
CA LYS A 158 -21.35 6.69 32.02
C LYS A 158 -21.67 5.51 32.92
N SER A 159 -22.95 5.19 33.13
CA SER A 159 -23.37 4.12 34.04
C SER A 159 -23.06 2.73 33.51
N GLU A 160 -23.12 2.53 32.19
CA GLU A 160 -22.86 1.23 31.57
C GLU A 160 -21.36 0.94 31.36
N GLY A 161 -20.49 1.95 31.54
CA GLY A 161 -19.03 1.80 31.52
C GLY A 161 -18.38 1.97 30.15
N PHE A 162 -19.04 2.62 29.19
CA PHE A 162 -18.52 2.79 27.83
C PHE A 162 -17.23 3.61 27.74
N TRP A 163 -16.90 4.41 28.76
CA TRP A 163 -15.64 5.17 28.82
C TRP A 163 -14.46 4.35 29.35
N ALA A 164 -14.72 3.19 29.95
CA ALA A 164 -13.73 2.39 30.67
C ALA A 164 -13.55 0.99 30.05
N LEU A 165 -13.78 0.86 28.74
CA LEU A 165 -13.73 -0.43 28.03
C LEU A 165 -12.37 -1.12 28.18
N ASN A 166 -11.26 -0.40 27.97
CA ASN A 166 -9.89 -0.95 28.04
C ASN A 166 -9.22 -0.77 29.43
N ILE A 167 -9.96 -0.27 30.43
CA ILE A 167 -9.39 -0.02 31.77
C ILE A 167 -9.43 -1.34 32.57
N PRO A 168 -8.35 -1.70 33.29
CA PRO A 168 -8.32 -2.90 34.12
C PRO A 168 -9.45 -2.96 35.15
N LYS A 169 -9.96 -4.16 35.47
CA LYS A 169 -11.06 -4.35 36.43
C LYS A 169 -10.74 -3.79 37.84
N GLN A 170 -9.46 -3.77 38.22
CA GLN A 170 -8.99 -3.18 39.49
C GLN A 170 -9.28 -1.68 39.65
N TYR A 171 -9.47 -0.95 38.55
CA TYR A 171 -9.83 0.47 38.55
C TYR A 171 -11.31 0.70 38.18
N ALA A 172 -12.17 -0.30 38.41
CA ALA A 172 -13.58 -0.31 38.00
C ALA A 172 -13.80 -0.20 36.47
N GLY A 173 -12.82 -0.67 35.67
CA GLY A 173 -12.95 -0.82 34.23
C GLY A 173 -13.48 -2.20 33.80
N LEU A 174 -13.66 -2.38 32.48
CA LEU A 174 -14.20 -3.61 31.89
C LEU A 174 -13.12 -4.57 31.36
N GLU A 175 -11.89 -4.08 31.16
CA GLU A 175 -10.74 -4.85 30.67
C GLU A 175 -11.03 -5.66 29.39
N PHE A 176 -11.76 -5.04 28.47
CA PHE A 176 -12.08 -5.61 27.18
C PHE A 176 -10.89 -5.56 26.23
N SER A 177 -10.80 -6.56 25.37
CA SER A 177 -9.78 -6.64 24.32
C SER A 177 -9.89 -5.50 23.32
N ALA A 178 -8.78 -5.18 22.65
CA ALA A 178 -8.75 -4.20 21.56
C ALA A 178 -9.77 -4.52 20.44
N LYS A 179 -10.02 -5.81 20.20
CA LYS A 179 -11.01 -6.29 19.23
C LYS A 179 -12.44 -5.97 19.67
N ALA A 180 -12.77 -6.18 20.95
CA ALA A 180 -14.06 -5.80 21.49
C ALA A 180 -14.27 -4.29 21.41
N HIS A 181 -13.25 -3.51 21.76
CA HIS A 181 -13.32 -2.04 21.65
C HIS A 181 -13.60 -1.59 20.22
N ALA A 182 -12.83 -2.07 19.24
CA ALA A 182 -13.05 -1.74 17.82
C ALA A 182 -14.44 -2.17 17.34
N LYS A 183 -14.94 -3.34 17.77
CA LYS A 183 -16.26 -3.83 17.40
C LYS A 183 -17.39 -3.01 18.02
N ILE A 184 -17.28 -2.63 19.29
CA ILE A 184 -18.23 -1.74 19.96
C ILE A 184 -18.29 -0.39 19.23
N LEU A 185 -17.13 0.19 18.94
CA LEU A 185 -17.04 1.47 18.22
C LEU A 185 -17.68 1.40 16.83
N THR A 186 -17.41 0.32 16.08
CA THR A 186 -18.00 0.09 14.75
C THR A 186 -19.53 0.01 14.83
N LEU A 187 -20.06 -0.72 15.82
CA LEU A 187 -21.50 -0.86 16.01
C LEU A 187 -22.15 0.47 16.42
N LEU A 188 -21.53 1.23 17.32
CA LEU A 188 -22.02 2.56 17.69
C LEU A 188 -22.01 3.52 16.50
N SER A 189 -20.94 3.52 15.70
CA SER A 189 -20.83 4.35 14.50
C SER A 189 -21.90 4.02 13.44
N SER A 190 -22.34 2.76 13.40
CA SER A 190 -23.40 2.30 12.50
C SER A 190 -24.78 2.78 12.94
N CYS A 191 -24.95 3.08 14.23
CA CYS A 191 -26.16 3.72 14.77
C CYS A 191 -26.13 5.23 14.53
N ASP A 192 -25.03 5.88 14.94
CA ASP A 192 -24.75 7.29 14.66
C ASP A 192 -23.25 7.58 14.82
N VAL A 193 -22.67 8.32 13.89
CA VAL A 193 -21.24 8.67 13.91
C VAL A 193 -20.88 9.50 15.15
N SER A 194 -21.82 10.30 15.68
CA SER A 194 -21.61 11.14 16.87
C SER A 194 -21.39 10.34 18.16
N LEU A 195 -21.77 9.06 18.20
CA LEU A 195 -21.51 8.16 19.34
C LEU A 195 -20.11 7.54 19.29
N ALA A 196 -19.48 7.50 18.11
CA ALA A 196 -18.16 6.90 17.91
C ALA A 196 -17.04 7.93 17.82
N GLY A 197 -17.36 9.18 17.50
CA GLY A 197 -16.37 10.27 17.46
C GLY A 197 -16.03 10.77 18.85
N ASN A 198 -14.74 10.80 19.18
CA ASN A 198 -14.23 11.83 20.08
C ASN A 198 -14.49 13.18 19.39
N GLY A 199 -15.24 14.05 20.06
CA GLY A 199 -15.17 15.48 19.77
C GLY A 199 -13.79 16.03 20.10
#